data_AF-A0A9D7Y4E4-F1
#
_entry.id   AF-A0A9D7Y4E4-F1
#
_cell.length_a   1.000
_cell.length_b   1.000
_cell.length_c   1.000
_cell.angle_alpha   90.00
_cell.angle_beta   90.00
_cell.angle_gamma   90.00
#
_symmetry.space_group_name_H-M   'P 1'
#
loop_
_entity.id
_entity.type
_entity.pdbx_description
1 polymer ?
#
loop_
_entity_poly.entity_id
_entity_poly.type
_entity_poly.pdbx_seq_one_letter_code
_entity_poly.pdbx_strand_id
1 'polypeptide(L)' 'MRIKQAYALTIIMENRDWYLENDYMEGSKTKSLRRVYNKVIGSFRSELPVLIDALGVNEKQFYIRP' A
#
# COMPACT_ATOMS: atom_id res chain seq x y z
N MET A 1 9.36 -4.87 9.61
CA MET A 1 8.50 -3.77 10.11
C MET A 1 7.75 -3.04 8.99
N ARG A 2 8.39 -2.73 7.84
CA ARG A 2 7.81 -1.94 6.74
C ARG A 2 6.59 -2.57 6.03
N ILE A 3 6.55 -3.90 5.85
CA ILE A 3 5.39 -4.58 5.23
C ILE A 3 4.11 -4.41 6.08
N LYS A 4 4.22 -4.46 7.40
CA LYS A 4 3.08 -4.24 8.32
C LYS A 4 2.50 -2.82 8.17
N GLN A 5 3.38 -1.84 8.00
CA GLN A 5 2.98 -0.45 7.75
C GLN A 5 2.33 -0.29 6.38
N ALA A 6 2.90 -0.92 5.34
CA ALA A 6 2.30 -0.94 4.00
C ALA A 6 0.90 -1.54 4.03
N TYR A 7 0.73 -2.69 4.67
CA TYR A 7 -0.57 -3.35 4.83
C TYR A 7 -1.58 -2.46 5.55
N ALA A 8 -1.22 -1.90 6.71
CA ALA A 8 -2.10 -0.99 7.44
C ALA A 8 -2.50 0.23 6.61
N LEU A 9 -1.54 0.84 5.90
CA LEU A 9 -1.81 1.98 5.02
C LEU A 9 -2.74 1.60 3.85
N THR A 10 -2.57 0.42 3.26
CA THR A 10 -3.47 -0.09 2.20
C THR A 10 -4.91 -0.19 2.72
N ILE A 11 -5.11 -0.82 3.88
CA ILE A 11 -6.46 -0.97 4.47
C ILE A 11 -7.10 0.39 4.74
N ILE A 12 -6.33 1.34 5.30
CA ILE A 12 -6.85 2.69 5.57
C ILE A 12 -7.19 3.42 4.27
N MET A 13 -6.38 3.28 3.21
CA MET A 13 -6.61 3.93 1.93
C MET A 13 -7.82 3.35 1.17
N GLU A 14 -8.01 2.04 1.23
CA GLU A 14 -9.16 1.33 0.63
C GLU A 14 -10.47 1.68 1.32
N ASN A 15 -10.45 1.83 2.65
CA ASN A 15 -11.63 2.12 3.46
C ASN A 15 -11.71 3.60 3.87
N ARG A 16 -10.96 4.51 3.20
CA ARG A 16 -10.82 5.91 3.62
C ARG A 16 -12.16 6.62 3.75
N ASP A 17 -13.13 6.28 2.89
CA ASP A 17 -14.43 6.94 2.85
C ASP A 17 -15.21 6.60 4.13
N TRP A 18 -15.13 5.35 4.62
CA TRP A 18 -15.69 4.93 5.92
C TRP A 18 -15.05 5.68 7.09
N TYR A 19 -13.73 5.90 7.07
CA TYR A 19 -13.04 6.68 8.12
C TYR A 19 -13.43 8.16 8.10
N LEU A 20 -13.70 8.73 6.92
CA LEU A 20 -14.18 10.11 6.78
C LEU A 20 -15.63 10.25 7.27
N GLU A 21 -16.49 9.29 6.94
CA GLU A 21 -17.92 9.30 7.30
C GLU A 21 -18.15 9.15 8.81
N ASN A 22 -17.21 8.50 9.51
CA ASN A 22 -17.30 8.26 10.95
C ASN A 22 -16.42 9.21 11.78
N ASP A 23 -15.94 10.31 11.18
CA ASP A 23 -15.07 11.31 11.83
C ASP A 23 -13.76 10.75 12.45
N TYR A 24 -13.34 9.55 12.05
CA TYR A 24 -12.04 8.99 12.42
C TYR A 24 -10.89 9.60 11.61
N MET A 25 -11.19 10.33 10.54
CA MET A 25 -10.21 10.99 9.69
C MET A 25 -10.79 12.28 9.09
N GLU A 26 -9.95 13.31 9.00
CA GLU A 26 -10.26 14.52 8.26
C GLU A 26 -9.78 14.44 6.80
N GLY A 27 -10.48 15.12 5.88
CA GLY A 27 -10.05 15.24 4.48
C GLY A 27 -8.65 15.84 4.29
N SER A 28 -8.17 16.66 5.24
CA SER A 28 -6.80 17.18 5.25
C SER A 28 -5.74 16.06 5.43
N LYS A 29 -6.10 15.02 6.18
CA LYS A 29 -5.22 13.88 6.53
C LYS A 29 -5.16 12.85 5.40
N THR A 30 -6.23 12.65 4.63
CA THR A 30 -6.25 11.71 3.49
C THR A 30 -5.19 12.05 2.44
N LYS A 31 -5.01 13.35 2.12
CA LYS A 31 -3.99 13.81 1.18
C LYS A 31 -2.57 13.51 1.69
N SER A 32 -2.33 13.69 2.98
CA SER A 32 -1.05 13.39 3.61
C SER A 32 -0.78 11.88 3.67
N LEU A 33 -1.82 11.09 3.98
CA LEU A 33 -1.75 9.63 4.01
C LEU A 33 -1.42 9.06 2.63
N ARG A 34 -2.04 9.58 1.56
CA ARG A 34 -1.73 9.19 0.18
C ARG A 34 -0.25 9.43 -0.17
N ARG A 35 0.35 10.53 0.29
CA ARG A 35 1.79 10.81 0.07
C ARG A 35 2.66 9.78 0.79
N VAL A 36 2.32 9.46 2.04
CA VAL A 36 3.04 8.45 2.83
C VAL A 36 2.90 7.08 2.19
N TYR A 37 1.70 6.68 1.80
CA TYR A 37 1.42 5.44 1.07
C TYR A 37 2.27 5.32 -0.19
N ASN A 38 2.26 6.35 -1.04
CA ASN A 38 3.05 6.34 -2.28
C ASN A 38 4.56 6.23 -2.02
N LYS A 39 5.07 6.90 -0.99
CA LYS A 39 6.49 6.80 -0.60
C LYS A 39 6.84 5.40 -0.11
N VAL A 40 5.99 4.82 0.73
CA VAL A 40 6.17 3.48 1.28
C VAL A 40 6.13 2.43 0.17
N ILE A 41 5.08 2.42 -0.67
CA ILE A 41 4.96 1.51 -1.81
C ILE A 41 6.11 1.71 -2.81
N GLY A 42 6.47 2.96 -3.10
CA GLY A 42 7.60 3.27 -3.97
C GLY A 42 8.92 2.68 -3.50
N SER A 43 9.15 2.63 -2.19
CA SER A 43 10.36 2.02 -1.61
C SER A 43 10.44 0.50 -1.78
N PHE A 44 9.30 -0.18 -1.98
CA PHE A 44 9.28 -1.62 -2.21
C PHE A 44 9.59 -2.01 -3.66
N ARG A 45 9.58 -1.08 -4.62
CA ARG A 45 9.86 -1.41 -6.04
C ARG A 45 11.22 -2.06 -6.21
N SER A 46 12.25 -1.60 -5.49
CA SER A 46 13.58 -2.22 -5.51
C SER A 46 13.65 -3.56 -4.78
N GLU A 47 12.72 -3.82 -3.86
CA GLU A 47 12.64 -5.05 -3.06
C GLU A 47 11.72 -6.11 -3.70
N LEU A 48 10.94 -5.72 -4.72
CA LEU A 48 9.94 -6.57 -5.37
C LEU A 48 10.51 -7.88 -5.92
N PRO A 49 11.66 -7.91 -6.61
CA PRO A 49 12.22 -9.17 -7.14
C PRO A 49 12.56 -10.15 -6.01
N VAL A 50 13.14 -9.66 -4.91
CA VAL A 50 13.51 -10.48 -3.75
C VAL A 50 12.26 -10.99 -3.03
N LEU A 51 11.20 -10.18 -2.93
CA LEU A 51 9.94 -10.59 -2.33
C LEU A 51 9.22 -11.65 -3.16
N ILE A 52 9.22 -11.53 -4.49
CA ILE A 52 8.62 -12.51 -5.40
C ILE A 52 9.38 -13.83 -5.33
N ASP A 53 10.73 -13.78 -5.36
CA ASP A 53 11.59 -14.95 -5.20
C ASP A 53 11.38 -15.66 -3.85
N ALA A 54 11.33 -14.89 -2.75
CA ALA A 54 11.05 -15.43 -1.41
C ALA A 54 9.66 -16.07 -1.28
N LEU A 55 8.69 -15.65 -2.09
CA LEU A 55 7.35 -16.23 -2.14
C LEU A 55 7.27 -17.45 -3.08
N GLY A 56 8.34 -17.79 -3.80
CA GLY A 56 8.39 -18.94 -4.72
C GLY A 56 7.46 -18.79 -5.93
N VAL A 57 7.02 -17.57 -6.24
CA VAL A 57 6.16 -17.26 -7.39
C VAL A 57 7.01 -16.79 -8.56
N ASN A 58 6.73 -17.28 -9.76
CA ASN A 58 7.46 -16.88 -10.96
C ASN A 58 6.93 -15.52 -11.46
N GLU A 59 7.81 -14.55 -11.77
CA GLU A 59 7.44 -13.20 -12.23
C GLU A 59 6.41 -13.20 -13.38
N LYS A 60 6.39 -14.26 -14.19
CA LYS A 60 5.43 -14.46 -15.28
C LYS A 60 3.96 -14.49 -14.86
N GLN A 61 3.66 -14.76 -13.58
CA GLN A 61 2.28 -14.77 -13.06
C GLN A 61 1.72 -13.39 -12.71
N PHE A 62 2.56 -12.34 -12.63
CA PHE A 62 2.13 -10.99 -12.24
C PHE A 62 1.82 -10.06 -13.43
N TYR A 63 1.96 -10.51 -14.69
CA TYR A 63 1.59 -9.77 -15.90
C TYR A 63 0.07 -9.72 -16.15
N ILE A 64 -0.73 -9.57 -15.09
CA ILE A 64 -2.17 -9.35 -15.20
C ILE A 64 -2.52 -8.14 -14.34
N ARG A 65 -2.32 -6.95 -14.91
CA ARG A 65 -3.36 -5.91 -15.00
C ARG A 65 -2.87 -4.74 -15.88
N PRO A 66 -3.63 -4.35 -16.92
CA PRO A 66 -3.44 -3.08 -17.62
C PRO A 66 -3.79 -1.88 -16.72
#